data_AF-A0A814H0J5-F1
#
_entry.id   AF-A0A814H0J5-F1
#
_cell.length_a   1.000
_cell.length_b   1.000
_cell.length_c   1.000
_cell.angle_alpha   90.00
_cell.angle_beta   90.00
_cell.angle_gamma   90.00
#
_symmetry.space_group_name_H-M   'P 1'
#
loop_
_entity.id
_entity.type
_entity.pdbx_description
1 polymer ?
#
loop_
_entity_poly.entity_id
_entity_poly.type
_entity_poly.pdbx_seq_one_letter_code
_entity_poly.pdbx_strand_id
1 'polypeptide(L)'
;MTNKPSTIFRSFSLYTILKKYFKLILILLIFVLGYLIIEPILINQIPIEENLSSKVNVIDFTKNLCPKNQFDAIKCRKSTFESVTSFLCVHDNSRDTGPSLSIWRDGVWEPNILKFFINQIKINPDCLILDVGAQVGQYAIFAAQMGRDVVSVEPFYDNVLRIQKSVRLNNLEKRIKLVKNAVSNKRGEIKRLEPVYSSIGAQSLLYHRKEIYTKEEMAEDKYLVETILFDDLIQVLPKNKDGKEYKTAILKIDIEGFEPFAFKSASELFERLDIRVIVMEWGYFAKQKDLVNDVEEMIQFLTQRNYEPHQHENQVNLTFDNWKTWPGDVYWIKK
;
A
#
# COMPACT_ATOMS: atom_id res chain seq x y z
N MET A 1 -2.84 2.07 95.77
CA MET A 1 -2.88 3.04 94.66
C MET A 1 -2.03 2.49 93.51
N THR A 2 -2.70 2.14 92.40
CA THR A 2 -2.24 2.19 90.99
C THR A 2 -0.75 2.02 90.66
N ASN A 3 -0.35 1.02 89.85
CA ASN A 3 -0.39 1.05 88.38
C ASN A 3 0.50 -0.03 87.70
N LYS A 4 -0.10 -0.66 86.67
CA LYS A 4 0.43 -1.10 85.36
C LYS A 4 1.48 -2.25 85.23
N PRO A 5 1.50 -2.91 84.04
CA PRO A 5 1.86 -4.32 83.88
C PRO A 5 3.20 -4.54 83.16
N SER A 6 3.71 -5.77 83.17
CA SER A 6 4.72 -6.23 82.22
C SER A 6 4.35 -7.59 81.61
N THR A 7 4.37 -7.59 80.28
CA THR A 7 4.13 -8.66 79.33
C THR A 7 5.33 -9.61 79.26
N ILE A 8 5.09 -10.92 79.19
CA ILE A 8 6.08 -11.91 78.76
C ILE A 8 5.61 -12.54 77.46
N PHE A 9 6.40 -12.30 76.41
CA PHE A 9 6.32 -12.92 75.08
C PHE A 9 6.54 -14.43 75.16
N ARG A 10 5.62 -15.22 74.57
CA ARG A 10 5.91 -16.62 74.19
C ARG A 10 6.39 -16.63 72.73
N SER A 11 7.62 -17.09 72.53
CA SER A 11 8.19 -17.37 71.22
C SER A 11 7.37 -18.44 70.51
N PHE A 12 6.71 -18.06 69.41
CA PHE A 12 6.15 -19.05 68.48
C PHE A 12 7.32 -19.63 67.67
N SER A 13 7.60 -20.92 67.89
CA SER A 13 8.56 -21.67 67.09
C SER A 13 8.22 -21.54 65.61
N LEU A 14 9.23 -21.24 64.79
CA LEU A 14 9.16 -21.11 63.33
C LEU A 14 8.47 -22.33 62.68
N TYR A 15 8.60 -23.50 63.33
CA TYR A 15 7.96 -24.75 62.93
C TYR A 15 6.42 -24.69 62.95
N THR A 16 5.83 -24.03 63.94
CA THR A 16 4.36 -23.88 64.05
C THR A 16 3.82 -22.96 62.96
N ILE A 17 4.57 -21.91 62.62
CA ILE A 17 4.25 -20.99 61.52
C ILE A 17 4.34 -21.73 60.18
N LEU A 18 5.46 -22.42 59.93
CA LEU A 18 5.64 -23.23 58.72
C LEU A 18 4.53 -24.27 58.54
N LYS A 19 4.12 -24.96 59.60
CA LYS A 19 3.02 -25.95 59.55
C LYS A 19 1.66 -25.31 59.26
N LYS A 20 1.41 -24.09 59.77
CA LYS A 20 0.18 -23.33 59.53
C LYS A 20 0.06 -22.88 58.07
N TYR A 21 1.17 -22.48 57.46
CA TYR A 21 1.19 -21.96 56.08
C TYR A 21 1.61 -22.99 55.03
N PHE A 22 1.99 -24.21 55.42
CA PHE A 22 2.44 -25.26 54.49
C PHE A 22 1.46 -25.51 53.35
N LYS A 23 0.15 -25.58 53.64
CA LYS A 23 -0.89 -25.72 52.61
C LYS A 23 -0.96 -24.52 51.68
N LEU A 24 -0.82 -23.30 52.19
CA LEU A 24 -0.83 -22.08 51.36
C LEU A 24 0.42 -22.02 50.46
N ILE A 25 1.58 -22.37 51.00
CA ILE A 25 2.84 -22.40 50.26
C ILE A 25 2.78 -23.48 49.17
N LEU A 26 2.21 -24.66 49.47
CA LEU A 26 2.02 -25.73 48.51
C LEU A 26 1.05 -25.32 47.39
N ILE A 27 -0.05 -24.63 47.71
CA ILE A 27 -0.97 -24.07 46.71
C ILE A 27 -0.26 -23.04 45.84
N LEU A 28 0.51 -22.12 46.43
CA LEU A 28 1.26 -21.11 45.68
C LEU A 28 2.30 -21.76 44.75
N LEU A 29 3.00 -22.79 45.23
CA LEU A 29 3.94 -23.58 44.42
C LEU A 29 3.23 -24.30 43.26
N ILE A 30 2.05 -24.86 43.49
CA ILE A 30 1.24 -25.49 42.43
C ILE A 30 0.79 -24.44 41.40
N PHE A 31 0.41 -23.23 41.82
CA PHE A 31 0.06 -22.14 40.90
C PHE A 31 1.28 -21.64 40.11
N VAL A 32 2.45 -21.52 40.74
CA VAL A 32 3.69 -21.10 40.07
C VAL A 32 4.18 -22.19 39.11
N LEU A 33 4.16 -23.47 39.51
CA LEU A 33 4.45 -24.60 38.63
C LEU A 33 3.43 -24.70 37.50
N GLY A 34 2.15 -24.46 37.80
CA GLY A 34 1.10 -24.34 36.80
C GLY A 34 1.40 -23.24 35.79
N TYR A 35 1.79 -22.05 36.23
CA TYR A 35 2.16 -20.93 35.35
C TYR A 35 3.40 -21.26 34.50
N LEU A 36 4.44 -21.82 35.12
CA LEU A 36 5.70 -22.20 34.45
C LEU A 36 5.55 -23.38 33.48
N ILE A 37 4.53 -24.23 33.64
CA ILE A 37 4.25 -25.37 32.75
C ILE A 37 3.19 -25.00 31.71
N ILE A 38 2.15 -24.25 32.09
CA ILE A 38 1.03 -23.90 31.21
C ILE A 38 1.41 -22.80 30.22
N GLU A 39 2.18 -21.78 30.60
CA GLU A 39 2.63 -20.76 29.62
C GLU A 39 3.42 -21.37 28.45
N PRO A 40 4.46 -22.21 28.65
CA PRO A 40 5.15 -22.80 27.52
C PRO A 40 4.30 -23.82 26.73
N ILE A 41 3.26 -24.40 27.33
CA ILE A 41 2.32 -25.28 26.62
C ILE A 41 1.31 -24.46 25.78
N LEU A 42 0.84 -23.31 26.27
CA LEU A 42 0.02 -22.38 25.48
C LEU A 42 0.83 -21.70 24.37
N ILE A 43 2.09 -21.36 24.63
CA ILE A 43 3.01 -20.79 23.62
C ILE A 43 3.30 -21.81 22.50
N ASN A 44 3.34 -23.11 22.81
CA ASN A 44 3.54 -24.19 21.83
C ASN A 44 2.26 -24.68 21.15
N GLN A 45 1.09 -24.10 21.44
CA GLN A 45 -0.16 -24.33 20.72
C GLN A 45 -0.64 -23.10 19.93
N ILE A 46 0.18 -22.05 19.85
CA ILE A 46 0.02 -21.06 18.79
C ILE A 46 0.42 -21.80 17.50
N PRO A 47 -0.49 -21.96 16.52
CA PRO A 47 -0.07 -22.37 15.20
C PRO A 47 0.97 -21.33 14.78
N ILE A 48 2.22 -21.76 14.57
CA ILE A 48 3.14 -21.04 13.70
C ILE A 48 2.27 -20.69 12.50
N GLU A 49 1.98 -19.40 12.29
CA GLU A 49 1.25 -18.93 11.13
C GLU A 49 1.86 -19.69 9.96
N GLU A 50 1.09 -20.63 9.40
CA GLU A 50 1.35 -21.09 8.06
C GLU A 50 1.55 -19.82 7.29
N ASN A 51 2.73 -19.67 6.69
CA ASN A 51 3.02 -18.68 5.67
C ASN A 51 1.80 -18.63 4.75
N LEU A 52 0.86 -17.73 5.03
CA LEU A 52 -0.15 -17.25 4.10
C LEU A 52 0.68 -16.46 3.11
N SER A 53 1.36 -17.20 2.23
CA SER A 53 2.11 -16.70 1.11
C SER A 53 1.08 -16.08 0.18
N SER A 54 0.69 -14.84 0.51
CA SER A 54 -0.08 -13.98 -0.37
C SER A 54 0.77 -13.81 -1.62
N LYS A 55 0.34 -14.43 -2.70
CA LYS A 55 1.08 -14.44 -3.95
C LYS A 55 0.93 -13.07 -4.60
N VAL A 56 2.05 -12.38 -4.84
CA VAL A 56 2.04 -11.19 -5.71
C VAL A 56 1.63 -11.65 -7.11
N ASN A 57 0.44 -11.24 -7.53
CA ASN A 57 -0.21 -11.70 -8.76
C ASN A 57 0.27 -10.87 -9.96
N VAL A 58 1.37 -11.30 -10.56
CA VAL A 58 1.92 -10.66 -11.76
C VAL A 58 1.17 -11.14 -13.01
N ILE A 59 0.66 -10.18 -13.77
CA ILE A 59 0.00 -10.41 -15.06
C ILE A 59 1.02 -10.87 -16.11
N ASP A 60 0.71 -12.00 -16.74
CA ASP A 60 1.43 -12.51 -17.91
C ASP A 60 0.86 -11.88 -19.19
N PHE A 61 1.57 -10.90 -19.75
CA PHE A 61 1.15 -10.22 -20.96
C PHE A 61 1.12 -11.10 -22.22
N THR A 62 1.69 -12.31 -22.19
CA THR A 62 1.59 -13.25 -23.31
C THR A 62 0.22 -13.94 -23.37
N LYS A 63 -0.53 -13.93 -22.27
CA LYS A 63 -1.86 -14.56 -22.16
C LYS A 63 -2.97 -13.54 -22.31
N ASN A 64 -4.02 -13.91 -23.03
CA ASN A 64 -5.24 -13.11 -23.05
C ASN A 64 -5.95 -13.27 -21.71
N LEU A 65 -6.16 -12.15 -21.01
CA LEU A 65 -6.88 -12.18 -19.74
C LEU A 65 -8.38 -12.37 -19.93
N CYS A 66 -8.93 -11.93 -21.06
CA CYS A 66 -10.34 -12.05 -21.40
C CYS A 66 -10.55 -12.56 -22.84
N PRO A 67 -11.78 -12.98 -23.21
CA PRO A 67 -12.11 -13.39 -24.56
C PRO A 67 -11.76 -12.32 -25.62
N LYS A 68 -11.37 -12.76 -26.82
CA LYS A 68 -10.87 -11.88 -27.88
C LYS A 68 -11.86 -10.76 -28.24
N ASN A 69 -13.15 -11.07 -28.35
CA ASN A 69 -14.18 -10.07 -28.63
C ASN A 69 -14.26 -8.96 -27.56
N GLN A 70 -14.12 -9.32 -26.27
CA GLN A 70 -14.07 -8.35 -25.18
C GLN A 70 -12.79 -7.51 -25.25
N PHE A 71 -11.64 -8.15 -25.49
CA PHE A 71 -10.36 -7.46 -25.61
C PHE A 71 -10.36 -6.46 -26.79
N ASP A 72 -10.84 -6.89 -27.95
CA ASP A 72 -10.90 -6.08 -29.17
C ASP A 72 -11.85 -4.88 -29.00
N ALA A 73 -12.95 -5.04 -28.26
CA ALA A 73 -13.93 -3.98 -27.98
C ALA A 73 -13.42 -2.85 -27.06
N ILE A 74 -12.32 -3.06 -26.31
CA ILE A 74 -11.75 -2.01 -25.45
C ILE A 74 -11.30 -0.83 -26.33
N LYS A 75 -11.88 0.35 -26.09
CA LYS A 75 -11.55 1.58 -26.80
C LYS A 75 -10.17 2.08 -26.38
N CYS A 76 -9.36 2.44 -27.36
CA CYS A 76 -8.06 3.05 -27.14
C CYS A 76 -7.88 4.25 -28.07
N ARG A 77 -7.04 5.20 -27.66
CA ARG A 77 -6.68 6.36 -28.47
C ARG A 77 -5.18 6.56 -28.50
N LYS A 78 -4.70 7.25 -29.52
CA LYS A 78 -3.35 7.81 -29.53
C LYS A 78 -3.30 9.03 -28.63
N SER A 79 -2.38 9.05 -27.68
CA SER A 79 -2.16 10.11 -26.72
C SER A 79 -0.74 10.62 -26.89
N THR A 80 -0.60 11.93 -27.13
CA THR A 80 0.70 12.59 -27.24
C THR A 80 0.72 13.72 -26.22
N PHE A 81 1.73 13.72 -25.36
CA PHE A 81 1.94 14.77 -24.37
C PHE A 81 3.43 14.99 -24.16
N GLU A 82 3.84 16.26 -24.09
CA GLU A 82 5.24 16.65 -24.23
C GLU A 82 5.85 16.00 -25.51
N SER A 83 6.95 15.28 -25.38
CA SER A 83 7.60 14.54 -26.47
C SER A 83 7.27 13.04 -26.48
N VAL A 84 6.30 12.58 -25.70
CA VAL A 84 5.96 11.17 -25.53
C VAL A 84 4.64 10.87 -26.23
N THR A 85 4.63 9.82 -27.06
CA THR A 85 3.42 9.34 -27.74
C THR A 85 3.16 7.90 -27.33
N SER A 86 1.92 7.61 -26.97
CA SER A 86 1.47 6.27 -26.57
C SER A 86 0.06 5.98 -27.07
N PHE A 87 -0.35 4.71 -26.99
CA PHE A 87 -1.74 4.32 -27.06
C PHE A 87 -2.28 4.04 -25.65
N LEU A 88 -3.35 4.73 -25.24
CA LEU A 88 -4.02 4.51 -23.97
C LEU A 88 -5.42 3.95 -24.21
N CYS A 89 -5.75 2.89 -23.49
CA CYS A 89 -7.06 2.26 -23.50
C CYS A 89 -7.87 2.70 -22.29
N VAL A 90 -9.12 3.10 -22.49
CA VAL A 90 -9.93 3.81 -21.49
C VAL A 90 -11.28 3.14 -21.27
N HIS A 91 -11.95 3.48 -20.18
CA HIS A 91 -13.35 3.10 -19.97
C HIS A 91 -14.28 3.83 -20.93
N ASP A 92 -15.54 3.39 -20.95
CA ASP A 92 -16.54 4.17 -21.66
C ASP A 92 -16.77 5.48 -20.90
N ASN A 93 -16.76 6.61 -21.61
CA ASN A 93 -16.83 7.94 -21.02
C ASN A 93 -18.12 8.19 -20.21
N SER A 94 -19.18 7.40 -20.45
CA SER A 94 -20.41 7.45 -19.64
C SER A 94 -20.26 6.81 -18.25
N ARG A 95 -19.23 5.97 -18.05
CA ARG A 95 -18.98 5.22 -16.81
C ARG A 95 -17.74 5.69 -16.06
N ASP A 96 -16.88 6.44 -16.74
CA ASP A 96 -15.71 7.08 -16.13
C ASP A 96 -15.56 8.50 -16.68
N THR A 97 -16.19 9.42 -15.97
CA THR A 97 -16.23 10.85 -16.30
C THR A 97 -14.99 11.62 -15.84
N GLY A 98 -14.03 10.95 -15.19
CA GLY A 98 -12.76 11.52 -14.74
C GLY A 98 -11.62 11.15 -15.68
N PRO A 99 -10.69 10.26 -15.28
CA PRO A 99 -9.51 9.92 -16.06
C PRO A 99 -9.81 9.49 -17.50
N SER A 100 -10.72 8.55 -17.71
CA SER A 100 -11.00 8.03 -19.06
C SER A 100 -11.58 9.10 -19.99
N LEU A 101 -12.52 9.92 -19.52
CA LEU A 101 -13.10 11.00 -20.32
C LEU A 101 -12.04 12.04 -20.70
N SER A 102 -11.20 12.47 -19.76
CA SER A 102 -10.16 13.46 -20.03
C SER A 102 -9.07 12.91 -20.94
N ILE A 103 -8.64 11.66 -20.76
CA ILE A 103 -7.75 11.00 -21.71
C ILE A 103 -8.40 10.97 -23.09
N TRP A 104 -9.66 10.53 -23.19
CA TRP A 104 -10.37 10.44 -24.46
C TRP A 104 -10.46 11.81 -25.17
N ARG A 105 -10.80 12.87 -24.45
CA ARG A 105 -10.98 14.23 -24.99
C ARG A 105 -9.66 14.95 -25.24
N ASP A 106 -8.79 15.03 -24.23
CA ASP A 106 -7.63 15.92 -24.17
C ASP A 106 -6.31 15.18 -24.45
N GLY A 107 -6.31 13.85 -24.38
CA GLY A 107 -5.15 13.00 -24.61
C GLY A 107 -4.51 12.49 -23.33
N VAL A 108 -4.63 13.23 -22.25
CA VAL A 108 -4.09 12.87 -20.93
C VAL A 108 -5.01 13.35 -19.82
N TRP A 109 -4.96 12.66 -18.69
CA TRP A 109 -5.50 13.09 -17.41
C TRP A 109 -4.45 13.93 -16.66
N GLU A 110 -4.88 14.98 -15.95
CA GLU A 110 -4.02 15.81 -15.09
C GLU A 110 -2.68 16.24 -15.72
N PRO A 111 -2.71 17.02 -16.82
CA PRO A 111 -1.51 17.35 -17.59
C PRO A 111 -0.40 18.00 -16.74
N ASN A 112 -0.74 18.79 -15.71
CA ASN A 112 0.24 19.42 -14.84
C ASN A 112 1.00 18.40 -13.98
N ILE A 113 0.31 17.38 -13.45
CA ILE A 113 0.91 16.32 -12.64
C ILE A 113 1.73 15.39 -13.53
N LEU A 114 1.17 15.00 -14.69
CA LEU A 114 1.89 14.20 -15.68
C LEU A 114 3.16 14.90 -16.16
N LYS A 115 3.13 16.22 -16.36
CA LYS A 115 4.31 17.00 -16.74
C LYS A 115 5.39 16.96 -15.67
N PHE A 116 5.02 17.18 -14.41
CA PHE A 116 5.95 17.07 -13.29
C PHE A 116 6.57 15.68 -13.24
N PHE A 117 5.76 14.63 -13.32
CA PHE A 117 6.22 13.24 -13.32
C PHE A 117 7.20 12.95 -14.46
N ILE A 118 6.88 13.37 -15.69
CA ILE A 118 7.76 13.24 -16.86
C ILE A 118 9.10 13.98 -16.64
N ASN A 119 9.07 15.18 -16.06
CA ASN A 119 10.29 15.92 -15.76
C ASN A 119 11.17 15.18 -14.74
N GLN A 120 10.58 14.61 -13.69
CA GLN A 120 11.33 13.82 -12.70
C GLN A 120 11.97 12.57 -13.32
N ILE A 121 11.29 11.92 -14.26
CA ILE A 121 11.85 10.79 -15.04
C ILE A 121 13.04 11.23 -15.90
N LYS A 122 13.02 12.45 -16.46
CA LYS A 122 14.13 12.99 -17.26
C LYS A 122 15.35 13.28 -16.39
N ILE A 123 15.14 13.86 -15.22
CA ILE A 123 16.21 14.27 -14.29
C ILE A 123 16.81 13.06 -13.56
N ASN A 124 16.04 11.98 -13.36
CA ASN A 124 16.47 10.77 -12.67
C ASN A 124 16.54 9.55 -13.62
N PRO A 125 17.53 9.48 -14.53
CA PRO A 125 17.51 8.52 -15.63
C PRO A 125 17.73 7.05 -15.25
N ASP A 126 18.17 6.77 -14.04
CA ASP A 126 18.44 5.40 -13.58
C ASP A 126 17.33 4.85 -12.67
N CYS A 127 16.29 5.64 -12.39
CA CYS A 127 15.21 5.23 -11.49
C CYS A 127 14.30 4.17 -12.12
N LEU A 128 13.96 3.17 -11.32
CA LEU A 128 12.77 2.35 -11.51
C LEU A 128 11.53 3.21 -11.30
N ILE A 129 10.44 2.90 -11.98
CA ILE A 129 9.15 3.54 -11.73
C ILE A 129 8.24 2.58 -10.96
N LEU A 130 7.70 3.05 -9.85
CA LEU A 130 6.62 2.41 -9.12
C LEU A 130 5.34 3.21 -9.38
N ASP A 131 4.32 2.59 -9.95
CA ASP A 131 3.02 3.20 -10.26
C ASP A 131 1.92 2.44 -9.50
N VAL A 132 1.54 2.93 -8.33
CA VAL A 132 0.62 2.26 -7.40
C VAL A 132 -0.75 2.92 -7.46
N GLY A 133 -1.77 2.15 -7.86
CA GLY A 133 -3.06 2.71 -8.27
C GLY A 133 -2.98 3.22 -9.70
N ALA A 134 -2.67 2.33 -10.63
CA ALA A 134 -2.37 2.71 -12.01
C ALA A 134 -3.62 3.16 -12.79
N GLN A 135 -4.84 2.85 -12.31
CA GLN A 135 -6.10 3.13 -12.98
C GLN A 135 -6.07 2.57 -14.41
N VAL A 136 -6.17 3.41 -15.45
CA VAL A 136 -6.06 2.97 -16.86
C VAL A 136 -4.61 2.91 -17.40
N GLY A 137 -3.62 3.17 -16.55
CA GLY A 137 -2.20 2.96 -16.82
C GLY A 137 -1.46 4.15 -17.45
N GLN A 138 -1.98 5.36 -17.37
CA GLN A 138 -1.36 6.53 -18.01
C GLN A 138 0.11 6.69 -17.59
N TYR A 139 0.38 6.72 -16.28
CA TYR A 139 1.72 6.96 -15.75
C TYR A 139 2.69 5.83 -16.11
N ALA A 140 2.31 4.56 -15.89
CA ALA A 140 3.10 3.40 -16.31
C ALA A 140 3.44 3.39 -17.81
N ILE A 141 2.46 3.64 -18.69
CA ILE A 141 2.66 3.59 -20.14
C ILE A 141 3.58 4.73 -20.61
N PHE A 142 3.38 5.95 -20.10
CA PHE A 142 4.24 7.09 -20.44
C PHE A 142 5.68 6.86 -19.98
N ALA A 143 5.87 6.40 -18.75
CA ALA A 143 7.20 6.10 -18.22
C ALA A 143 7.93 5.01 -19.03
N ALA A 144 7.23 3.94 -19.40
CA ALA A 144 7.80 2.86 -20.18
C ALA A 144 8.12 3.28 -21.63
N GLN A 145 7.31 4.15 -22.25
CA GLN A 145 7.62 4.79 -23.54
C GLN A 145 8.89 5.66 -23.47
N MET A 146 9.17 6.25 -22.31
CA MET A 146 10.44 6.95 -22.05
C MET A 146 11.62 6.01 -21.77
N GLY A 147 11.43 4.70 -21.94
CA GLY A 147 12.47 3.69 -21.77
C GLY A 147 12.72 3.26 -20.32
N ARG A 148 11.79 3.53 -19.40
CA ARG A 148 11.89 3.08 -18.01
C ARG A 148 11.30 1.69 -17.82
N ASP A 149 11.88 0.96 -16.88
CA ASP A 149 11.23 -0.23 -16.33
C ASP A 149 10.23 0.23 -15.26
N VAL A 150 9.10 -0.47 -15.16
CA VAL A 150 7.96 -0.06 -14.35
C VAL A 150 7.41 -1.27 -13.59
N VAL A 151 7.21 -1.13 -12.28
CA VAL A 151 6.32 -1.99 -11.50
C VAL A 151 5.03 -1.22 -11.27
N SER A 152 3.94 -1.68 -11.86
CA SER A 152 2.63 -1.05 -11.83
C SER A 152 1.66 -1.92 -11.03
N VAL A 153 0.84 -1.33 -10.17
CA VAL A 153 -0.11 -2.03 -9.30
C VAL A 153 -1.52 -1.53 -9.56
N GLU A 154 -2.42 -2.44 -9.89
CA GLU A 154 -3.82 -2.13 -10.18
C GLU A 154 -4.71 -3.33 -9.82
N PRO A 155 -5.55 -3.22 -8.78
CA PRO A 155 -6.35 -4.35 -8.32
C PRO A 155 -7.59 -4.61 -9.20
N PHE A 156 -8.19 -3.58 -9.78
CA PHE A 156 -9.47 -3.70 -10.46
C PHE A 156 -9.30 -4.35 -11.83
N TYR A 157 -9.97 -5.49 -12.04
CA TYR A 157 -9.74 -6.31 -13.23
C TYR A 157 -10.06 -5.59 -14.55
N ASP A 158 -11.10 -4.75 -14.59
CA ASP A 158 -11.43 -4.00 -15.81
C ASP A 158 -10.37 -2.94 -16.15
N ASN A 159 -9.71 -2.35 -15.15
CA ASN A 159 -8.54 -1.49 -15.33
C ASN A 159 -7.35 -2.29 -15.86
N VAL A 160 -7.06 -3.44 -15.26
CA VAL A 160 -5.99 -4.36 -15.70
C VAL A 160 -6.12 -4.75 -17.17
N LEU A 161 -7.35 -5.01 -17.67
CA LEU A 161 -7.57 -5.32 -19.09
C LEU A 161 -7.15 -4.17 -20.02
N ARG A 162 -7.40 -2.92 -19.61
CA ARG A 162 -7.03 -1.71 -20.36
C ARG A 162 -5.53 -1.47 -20.33
N ILE A 163 -4.90 -1.67 -19.17
CA ILE A 163 -3.45 -1.61 -19.06
C ILE A 163 -2.83 -2.68 -19.97
N GLN A 164 -3.27 -3.95 -19.89
CA GLN A 164 -2.77 -5.02 -20.75
C GLN A 164 -2.85 -4.66 -22.24
N LYS A 165 -4.00 -4.14 -22.69
CA LYS A 165 -4.15 -3.74 -24.09
C LYS A 165 -3.24 -2.59 -24.46
N SER A 166 -3.12 -1.59 -23.59
CA SER A 166 -2.21 -0.45 -23.79
C SER A 166 -0.76 -0.93 -23.87
N VAL A 167 -0.31 -1.80 -22.97
CA VAL A 167 1.05 -2.39 -22.99
C VAL A 167 1.34 -3.05 -24.33
N ARG A 168 0.42 -3.90 -24.83
CA ARG A 168 0.60 -4.60 -26.11
C ARG A 168 0.59 -3.68 -27.32
N LEU A 169 -0.31 -2.70 -27.37
CA LEU A 169 -0.35 -1.72 -28.46
C LEU A 169 0.93 -0.87 -28.55
N ASN A 170 1.65 -0.74 -27.44
CA ASN A 170 2.89 0.01 -27.36
C ASN A 170 4.16 -0.86 -27.36
N ASN A 171 4.05 -2.19 -27.41
CA ASN A 171 5.16 -3.15 -27.30
C ASN A 171 5.98 -3.00 -26.00
N LEU A 172 5.31 -2.83 -24.86
CA LEU A 172 5.93 -2.53 -23.56
C LEU A 172 5.99 -3.73 -22.59
N GLU A 173 5.69 -4.94 -23.07
CA GLU A 173 5.56 -6.15 -22.25
C GLU A 173 6.84 -6.48 -21.46
N LYS A 174 8.00 -6.09 -21.99
CA LYS A 174 9.31 -6.32 -21.35
C LYS A 174 9.69 -5.25 -20.33
N ARG A 175 9.01 -4.10 -20.34
CA ARG A 175 9.31 -2.96 -19.46
C ARG A 175 8.37 -2.82 -18.29
N ILE A 176 7.13 -3.28 -18.45
CA ILE A 176 6.12 -3.17 -17.41
C ILE A 176 5.93 -4.52 -16.75
N LYS A 177 5.91 -4.52 -15.43
CA LYS A 177 5.39 -5.63 -14.62
C LYS A 177 4.13 -5.15 -13.91
N LEU A 178 2.98 -5.73 -14.27
CA LEU A 178 1.68 -5.35 -13.73
C LEU A 178 1.26 -6.34 -12.63
N VAL A 179 1.00 -5.83 -11.44
CA VAL A 179 0.57 -6.56 -10.25
C VAL A 179 -0.93 -6.34 -10.05
N LYS A 180 -1.72 -7.42 -10.09
CA LYS A 180 -3.16 -7.42 -9.82
C LYS A 180 -3.43 -7.78 -8.36
N ASN A 181 -3.06 -6.88 -7.47
CA ASN A 181 -3.39 -6.91 -6.04
C ASN A 181 -3.67 -5.48 -5.58
N ALA A 182 -4.37 -5.33 -4.46
CA ALA A 182 -4.48 -4.03 -3.80
C ALA A 182 -3.38 -3.89 -2.76
N VAL A 183 -2.80 -2.69 -2.60
CA VAL A 183 -1.83 -2.44 -1.52
C VAL A 183 -2.58 -2.08 -0.24
N SER A 184 -2.25 -2.75 0.86
CA SER A 184 -2.87 -2.55 2.17
C SER A 184 -1.87 -2.72 3.31
N ASN A 185 -2.27 -2.40 4.54
CA ASN A 185 -1.52 -2.73 5.75
C ASN A 185 -1.81 -4.14 6.30
N LYS A 186 -2.63 -4.91 5.59
CA LYS A 186 -2.99 -6.29 5.93
C LYS A 186 -2.78 -7.16 4.72
N ARG A 187 -1.99 -8.21 4.92
CA ARG A 187 -1.56 -9.16 3.88
C ARG A 187 -2.64 -10.22 3.67
N GLY A 188 -2.97 -10.53 2.41
CA GLY A 188 -3.82 -11.66 2.06
C GLY A 188 -5.30 -11.51 2.45
N GLU A 189 -5.74 -10.33 2.89
CA GLU A 189 -7.16 -10.06 3.10
C GLU A 189 -7.84 -9.88 1.74
N ILE A 190 -9.09 -10.31 1.66
CA ILE A 190 -9.94 -10.00 0.51
C ILE A 190 -10.81 -8.83 0.90
N LYS A 191 -10.68 -7.73 0.16
CA LYS A 191 -11.40 -6.48 0.42
C LYS A 191 -12.21 -6.05 -0.79
N ARG A 192 -13.23 -5.25 -0.52
CA ARG A 192 -14.06 -4.63 -1.54
C ARG A 192 -13.49 -3.29 -1.98
N LEU A 193 -13.34 -3.14 -3.28
CA LEU A 193 -13.16 -1.86 -3.96
C LEU A 193 -14.52 -1.19 -4.15
N GLU A 194 -14.60 0.09 -3.81
CA GLU A 194 -15.77 0.93 -4.08
C GLU A 194 -15.42 2.01 -5.11
N PRO A 195 -16.17 2.13 -6.23
CA PRO A 195 -15.99 3.23 -7.18
C PRO A 195 -16.18 4.60 -6.53
N VAL A 196 -15.31 5.55 -6.83
CA VAL A 196 -15.39 6.94 -6.35
C VAL A 196 -15.66 7.92 -7.47
N TYR A 197 -16.16 9.11 -7.14
CA TYR A 197 -16.37 10.23 -8.08
C TYR A 197 -17.23 9.92 -9.31
N SER A 198 -18.15 8.95 -9.23
CA SER A 198 -18.90 8.44 -10.41
C SER A 198 -17.98 7.91 -11.52
N SER A 199 -16.79 7.44 -11.15
CA SER A 199 -15.80 6.86 -12.05
C SER A 199 -15.60 5.37 -11.73
N ILE A 200 -15.88 4.52 -12.72
CA ILE A 200 -15.49 3.10 -12.67
C ILE A 200 -13.98 2.90 -12.91
N GLY A 201 -13.22 3.96 -13.18
CA GLY A 201 -11.76 3.91 -13.28
C GLY A 201 -11.04 4.12 -11.95
N ALA A 202 -11.69 4.83 -11.02
CA ALA A 202 -11.18 5.17 -9.69
C ALA A 202 -11.87 4.32 -8.61
N GLN A 203 -11.10 3.59 -7.81
CA GLN A 203 -11.64 2.74 -6.74
C GLN A 203 -10.86 2.89 -5.45
N SER A 204 -11.58 2.88 -4.34
CA SER A 204 -11.01 2.96 -2.99
C SER A 204 -11.33 1.72 -2.16
N LEU A 205 -10.37 1.27 -1.35
CA LEU A 205 -10.61 0.31 -0.26
C LEU A 205 -11.20 0.97 1.00
N LEU A 206 -11.24 2.31 1.05
CA LEU A 206 -11.47 3.05 2.30
C LEU A 206 -12.87 2.83 2.89
N TYR A 207 -13.89 2.69 2.05
CA TYR A 207 -15.29 2.52 2.45
C TYR A 207 -15.55 1.19 3.16
N HIS A 208 -14.86 0.13 2.71
CA HIS A 208 -15.03 -1.24 3.21
C HIS A 208 -13.79 -1.74 3.97
N ARG A 209 -12.95 -0.82 4.46
CA ARG A 209 -11.61 -1.15 4.98
C ARG A 209 -11.60 -2.13 6.16
N LYS A 210 -12.72 -2.23 6.90
CA LYS A 210 -12.89 -3.13 8.05
C LYS A 210 -13.51 -4.49 7.67
N GLU A 211 -14.08 -4.59 6.49
CA GLU A 211 -14.73 -5.80 6.01
C GLU A 211 -13.70 -6.73 5.37
N ILE A 212 -13.84 -8.03 5.63
CA ILE A 212 -13.01 -9.09 5.07
C ILE A 212 -13.95 -10.11 4.45
N TYR A 213 -13.63 -10.51 3.23
CA TYR A 213 -14.43 -11.45 2.44
C TYR A 213 -13.68 -12.77 2.24
N THR A 214 -14.39 -13.77 1.71
CA THR A 214 -13.87 -15.11 1.41
C THR A 214 -13.41 -15.23 -0.06
N LYS A 215 -12.66 -16.29 -0.36
CA LYS A 215 -12.20 -16.58 -1.73
C LYS A 215 -13.35 -16.96 -2.65
N GLU A 216 -14.36 -17.62 -2.09
CA GLU A 216 -15.59 -18.01 -2.77
C GLU A 216 -16.37 -16.76 -3.22
N GLU A 217 -16.55 -15.79 -2.31
CA GLU A 217 -17.19 -14.50 -2.67
C GLU A 217 -16.38 -13.74 -3.73
N MET A 218 -15.05 -13.73 -3.61
CA MET A 218 -14.17 -13.08 -4.60
C MET A 218 -14.30 -13.68 -6.00
N ALA A 219 -14.60 -14.98 -6.11
CA ALA A 219 -14.80 -15.62 -7.42
C ALA A 219 -16.06 -15.12 -8.13
N GLU A 220 -17.02 -14.57 -7.39
CA GLU A 220 -18.32 -14.12 -7.90
C GLU A 220 -18.43 -12.59 -8.04
N ASP A 221 -17.57 -11.83 -7.35
CA ASP A 221 -17.59 -10.36 -7.38
C ASP A 221 -16.25 -9.75 -7.82
N LYS A 222 -16.28 -9.09 -8.98
CA LYS A 222 -15.11 -8.43 -9.58
C LYS A 222 -14.53 -7.26 -8.77
N TYR A 223 -15.26 -6.75 -7.78
CA TYR A 223 -14.80 -5.67 -6.89
C TYR A 223 -14.08 -6.21 -5.65
N LEU A 224 -14.15 -7.51 -5.39
CA LEU A 224 -13.39 -8.15 -4.34
C LEU A 224 -11.98 -8.45 -4.85
N VAL A 225 -10.98 -8.04 -4.09
CA VAL A 225 -9.56 -8.12 -4.47
C VAL A 225 -8.71 -8.54 -3.28
N GLU A 226 -7.69 -9.33 -3.57
CA GLU A 226 -6.70 -9.77 -2.58
C GLU A 226 -5.64 -8.68 -2.35
N THR A 227 -5.31 -8.45 -1.09
CA THR A 227 -4.34 -7.44 -0.66
C THR A 227 -2.93 -7.99 -0.52
N ILE A 228 -1.95 -7.14 -0.82
CA ILE A 228 -0.52 -7.32 -0.50
C ILE A 228 -0.04 -6.17 0.38
N LEU A 229 1.09 -6.36 1.06
CA LEU A 229 1.80 -5.26 1.69
C LEU A 229 2.58 -4.46 0.66
N PHE A 230 2.93 -3.21 0.98
CA PHE A 230 3.75 -2.40 0.08
C PHE A 230 5.15 -3.04 -0.10
N ASP A 231 5.72 -3.57 0.98
CA ASP A 231 6.98 -4.31 1.01
C ASP A 231 7.00 -5.54 0.08
N ASP A 232 5.84 -6.11 -0.28
CA ASP A 232 5.78 -7.25 -1.20
C ASP A 232 6.22 -6.94 -2.62
N LEU A 233 6.21 -5.66 -3.00
CA LEU A 233 6.68 -5.26 -4.32
C LEU A 233 8.17 -5.56 -4.51
N ILE A 234 8.94 -5.77 -3.44
CA ILE A 234 10.35 -6.22 -3.50
C ILE A 234 10.48 -7.52 -4.30
N GLN A 235 9.52 -8.44 -4.14
CA GLN A 235 9.51 -9.76 -4.79
C GLN A 235 9.45 -9.68 -6.32
N VAL A 236 8.98 -8.55 -6.84
CA VAL A 236 8.71 -8.37 -8.27
C VAL A 236 9.57 -7.29 -8.92
N LEU A 237 10.50 -6.66 -8.20
CA LEU A 237 11.42 -5.69 -8.77
C LEU A 237 12.22 -6.31 -9.94
N PRO A 238 12.29 -5.63 -11.10
CA PRO A 238 13.10 -6.11 -12.21
C PRO A 238 14.60 -5.92 -11.92
N LYS A 239 15.42 -6.57 -12.73
CA LYS A 239 16.83 -6.20 -12.89
C LYS A 239 16.93 -5.21 -14.04
N ASN A 240 17.82 -4.24 -13.92
CA ASN A 240 18.09 -3.29 -15.00
C ASN A 240 18.77 -3.98 -16.19
N LYS A 241 19.02 -3.22 -17.26
CA LYS A 241 19.66 -3.70 -18.50
C LYS A 241 21.01 -4.42 -18.30
N ASP A 242 21.73 -4.13 -17.21
CA ASP A 242 23.03 -4.72 -16.89
C ASP A 242 22.89 -5.95 -15.95
N GLY A 243 21.66 -6.43 -15.72
CA GLY A 243 21.36 -7.53 -14.81
C GLY A 243 21.51 -7.17 -13.33
N LYS A 244 21.63 -5.88 -13.00
CA LYS A 244 21.78 -5.39 -11.63
C LYS A 244 20.44 -5.01 -11.02
N GLU A 245 20.40 -5.08 -9.71
CA GLU A 245 19.29 -4.58 -8.93
C GLU A 245 19.13 -3.06 -9.06
N TYR A 246 17.88 -2.59 -9.19
CA TYR A 246 17.58 -1.17 -9.00
C TYR A 246 17.88 -0.74 -7.57
N LYS A 247 18.46 0.45 -7.41
CA LYS A 247 18.73 1.08 -6.11
C LYS A 247 17.96 2.37 -5.89
N THR A 248 17.47 2.99 -6.95
CA THR A 248 16.70 4.23 -6.91
C THR A 248 15.37 4.05 -7.63
N ALA A 249 14.35 4.81 -7.21
CA ALA A 249 13.05 4.78 -7.84
C ALA A 249 12.33 6.13 -7.79
N ILE A 250 11.30 6.28 -8.62
CA ILE A 250 10.25 7.30 -8.48
C ILE A 250 8.95 6.57 -8.20
N LEU A 251 8.17 7.06 -7.25
CA LEU A 251 6.87 6.51 -6.89
C LEU A 251 5.75 7.47 -7.34
N LYS A 252 4.78 6.98 -8.10
CA LYS A 252 3.44 7.56 -8.16
C LYS A 252 2.54 6.69 -7.32
N ILE A 253 1.79 7.29 -6.38
CA ILE A 253 0.77 6.60 -5.61
C ILE A 253 -0.52 7.41 -5.57
N ASP A 254 -1.62 6.78 -5.98
CA ASP A 254 -2.96 7.35 -6.00
C ASP A 254 -3.91 6.16 -5.98
N ILE A 255 -4.20 5.70 -4.76
CA ILE A 255 -5.05 4.55 -4.44
C ILE A 255 -6.33 5.03 -3.75
N GLU A 256 -6.74 6.25 -4.10
CA GLU A 256 -8.01 6.86 -3.72
C GLU A 256 -8.19 6.80 -2.19
N GLY A 257 -7.25 7.38 -1.44
CA GLY A 257 -7.40 7.59 0.01
C GLY A 257 -6.88 6.48 0.91
N PHE A 258 -6.36 5.39 0.33
CA PHE A 258 -5.79 4.29 1.11
C PHE A 258 -4.27 4.42 1.34
N GLU A 259 -3.67 5.53 0.88
CA GLU A 259 -2.23 5.84 0.96
C GLU A 259 -1.70 5.69 2.38
N PRO A 260 -2.31 6.29 3.43
CA PRO A 260 -1.77 6.20 4.79
C PRO A 260 -1.60 4.75 5.26
N PHE A 261 -2.49 3.84 4.84
CA PHE A 261 -2.41 2.42 5.19
C PHE A 261 -1.33 1.70 4.39
N ALA A 262 -1.13 2.01 3.11
CA ALA A 262 -0.05 1.43 2.32
C ALA A 262 1.32 1.69 2.99
N PHE A 263 1.54 2.93 3.44
CA PHE A 263 2.80 3.34 4.07
C PHE A 263 3.10 2.67 5.42
N LYS A 264 2.09 2.11 6.12
CA LYS A 264 2.33 1.33 7.35
C LYS A 264 3.14 0.05 7.12
N SER A 265 3.28 -0.38 5.86
CA SER A 265 3.94 -1.62 5.45
C SER A 265 4.95 -1.40 4.32
N ALA A 266 5.65 -0.27 4.35
CA ALA A 266 6.56 0.17 3.29
C ALA A 266 8.03 0.30 3.75
N SER A 267 8.37 -0.14 4.96
CA SER A 267 9.70 0.08 5.54
C SER A 267 10.79 -0.62 4.74
N GLU A 268 10.60 -1.91 4.43
CA GLU A 268 11.61 -2.71 3.71
C GLU A 268 11.78 -2.22 2.27
N LEU A 269 10.69 -1.81 1.60
CA LEU A 269 10.74 -1.28 0.25
C LEU A 269 11.55 0.02 0.20
N PHE A 270 11.35 0.91 1.17
CA PHE A 270 12.07 2.18 1.27
C PHE A 270 13.52 2.03 1.75
N GLU A 271 13.86 0.91 2.40
CA GLU A 271 15.26 0.52 2.64
C GLU A 271 15.90 -0.08 1.39
N ARG A 272 15.13 -0.84 0.62
CA ARG A 272 15.59 -1.52 -0.60
C ARG A 272 15.78 -0.57 -1.78
N LEU A 273 14.96 0.49 -1.85
CA LEU A 273 14.96 1.49 -2.90
C LEU A 273 15.04 2.90 -2.30
N ASP A 274 16.04 3.64 -2.76
CA ASP A 274 16.13 5.08 -2.56
C ASP A 274 15.11 5.78 -3.48
N ILE A 275 13.87 5.90 -3.01
CA ILE A 275 12.80 6.59 -3.73
C ILE A 275 13.10 8.10 -3.72
N ARG A 276 13.37 8.67 -4.89
CA ARG A 276 13.81 10.07 -5.03
C ARG A 276 12.67 11.05 -4.95
N VAL A 277 11.53 10.68 -5.53
CA VAL A 277 10.34 11.49 -5.62
C VAL A 277 9.11 10.62 -5.44
N ILE A 278 8.14 11.12 -4.69
CA ILE A 278 6.80 10.55 -4.57
C ILE A 278 5.78 11.57 -5.09
N VAL A 279 5.02 11.19 -6.11
CA VAL A 279 3.84 11.93 -6.58
C VAL A 279 2.61 11.27 -5.93
N MET A 280 1.87 12.01 -5.11
CA MET A 280 0.83 11.45 -4.27
C MET A 280 -0.48 12.23 -4.35
N GLU A 281 -1.58 11.53 -4.62
CA GLU A 281 -2.94 12.05 -4.38
C GLU A 281 -3.13 12.23 -2.87
N TRP A 282 -3.48 13.43 -2.44
CA TRP A 282 -3.55 13.83 -1.03
C TRP A 282 -4.98 14.19 -0.63
N GLY A 283 -5.72 14.78 -1.56
CA GLY A 283 -6.96 15.50 -1.29
C GLY A 283 -8.09 14.63 -0.73
N TYR A 284 -8.11 13.33 -1.04
CA TYR A 284 -9.19 12.46 -0.63
C TYR A 284 -9.09 11.98 0.82
N PHE A 285 -7.97 11.38 1.24
CA PHE A 285 -7.81 10.98 2.65
C PHE A 285 -7.66 12.19 3.59
N ALA A 286 -7.12 13.32 3.12
CA ALA A 286 -6.84 14.45 4.00
C ALA A 286 -8.11 15.09 4.61
N LYS A 287 -9.28 14.83 4.01
CA LYS A 287 -10.58 15.32 4.46
C LYS A 287 -11.27 14.39 5.47
N GLN A 288 -10.72 13.19 5.69
CA GLN A 288 -11.33 12.17 6.53
C GLN A 288 -10.91 12.37 7.99
N LYS A 289 -11.88 12.74 8.85
CA LYS A 289 -11.62 13.09 10.25
C LYS A 289 -11.10 11.92 11.08
N ASP A 290 -11.47 10.70 10.69
CA ASP A 290 -11.10 9.45 11.37
C ASP A 290 -9.73 8.91 10.95
N LEU A 291 -9.06 9.53 9.97
CA LEU A 291 -7.73 9.11 9.49
C LEU A 291 -6.58 10.00 10.00
N VAL A 292 -6.84 10.95 10.91
CA VAL A 292 -5.83 11.92 11.38
C VAL A 292 -4.54 11.23 11.83
N ASN A 293 -4.65 10.18 12.66
CA ASN A 293 -3.48 9.43 13.15
C ASN A 293 -2.76 8.70 12.03
N ASP A 294 -3.50 8.07 11.10
CA ASP A 294 -2.91 7.35 9.98
C ASP A 294 -2.11 8.29 9.06
N VAL A 295 -2.64 9.48 8.80
CA VAL A 295 -1.97 10.50 7.98
C VAL A 295 -0.74 11.06 8.70
N GLU A 296 -0.85 11.36 9.99
CA GLU A 296 0.28 11.85 10.79
C GLU A 296 1.41 10.80 10.90
N GLU A 297 1.07 9.51 11.02
CA GLU A 297 2.04 8.41 10.95
C GLU A 297 2.74 8.34 9.59
N MET A 298 2.01 8.50 8.48
CA MET A 298 2.61 8.55 7.14
C MET A 298 3.53 9.76 6.95
N ILE A 299 3.13 10.94 7.41
CA ILE A 299 3.98 12.14 7.41
C ILE A 299 5.26 11.88 8.24
N GLN A 300 5.14 11.28 9.43
CA GLN A 300 6.30 10.92 10.25
C GLN A 300 7.22 9.92 9.53
N PHE A 301 6.65 8.89 8.90
CA PHE A 301 7.40 7.89 8.14
C PHE A 301 8.25 8.53 7.03
N LEU A 302 7.67 9.48 6.29
CA LEU A 302 8.33 10.20 5.20
C LEU A 302 9.36 11.22 5.73
N THR A 303 9.02 12.00 6.74
CA THR A 303 9.93 13.00 7.30
C THR A 303 11.18 12.38 7.94
N GLN A 304 11.05 11.26 8.65
CA GLN A 304 12.18 10.50 9.18
C GLN A 304 13.12 9.96 8.08
N ARG A 305 12.65 9.89 6.84
CA ARG A 305 13.42 9.48 5.65
C ARG A 305 13.86 10.66 4.78
N ASN A 306 13.85 11.87 5.35
CA ASN A 306 14.30 13.13 4.74
C ASN A 306 13.51 13.57 3.50
N TYR A 307 12.21 13.27 3.45
CA TYR A 307 11.34 13.84 2.42
C TYR A 307 10.76 15.20 2.85
N GLU A 308 10.69 16.14 1.92
CA GLU A 308 9.96 17.39 2.06
C GLU A 308 8.69 17.38 1.18
N PRO A 309 7.54 17.86 1.69
CA PRO A 309 6.33 18.01 0.91
C PRO A 309 6.34 19.32 0.11
N HIS A 310 6.01 19.23 -1.17
CA HIS A 310 5.91 20.36 -2.09
C HIS A 310 4.57 20.36 -2.82
N GLN A 311 4.04 21.55 -3.09
CA GLN A 311 2.84 21.74 -3.91
C GLN A 311 3.15 21.78 -5.42
N HIS A 312 4.33 22.24 -5.83
CA HIS A 312 4.77 22.35 -7.23
C HIS A 312 6.30 22.23 -7.32
N GLU A 313 6.83 22.07 -8.54
CA GLU A 313 8.25 21.84 -8.87
C GLU A 313 9.24 22.84 -8.22
N ASN A 314 8.80 24.01 -7.72
CA ASN A 314 9.74 25.06 -7.32
C ASN A 314 9.41 26.01 -6.15
N GLN A 315 8.29 26.00 -5.38
CA GLN A 315 8.11 27.17 -4.48
C GLN A 315 7.20 27.19 -3.24
N VAL A 316 6.67 26.09 -2.72
CA VAL A 316 6.09 26.14 -1.36
C VAL A 316 6.43 24.87 -0.61
N ASN A 317 7.34 24.98 0.36
CA ASN A 317 7.52 23.95 1.38
C ASN A 317 6.25 23.96 2.23
N LEU A 318 5.51 22.85 2.17
CA LEU A 318 4.30 22.71 2.95
C LEU A 318 4.69 22.45 4.42
N THR A 319 4.05 23.15 5.34
CA THR A 319 4.29 22.99 6.78
C THR A 319 3.46 21.83 7.33
N PHE A 320 4.02 20.98 8.19
CA PHE A 320 3.29 19.81 8.70
C PHE A 320 2.05 20.19 9.53
N ASP A 321 2.07 21.33 10.22
CA ASP A 321 0.97 21.75 11.10
C ASP A 321 -0.36 22.03 10.37
N ASN A 322 -0.34 22.15 9.03
CA ASN A 322 -1.53 22.43 8.22
C ASN A 322 -1.79 21.41 7.10
N TRP A 323 -1.35 20.16 7.28
CA TRP A 323 -1.47 19.13 6.24
C TRP A 323 -2.89 18.89 5.72
N LYS A 324 -3.93 19.21 6.51
CA LYS A 324 -5.35 19.13 6.13
C LYS A 324 -5.76 20.13 5.05
N THR A 325 -4.98 21.21 4.87
CA THR A 325 -5.23 22.27 3.89
C THR A 325 -4.28 22.22 2.72
N TRP A 326 -3.45 21.18 2.63
CA TRP A 326 -2.56 20.98 1.48
C TRP A 326 -3.38 20.79 0.19
N PRO A 327 -2.76 21.04 -0.98
CA PRO A 327 -3.37 20.79 -2.28
C PRO A 327 -3.88 19.35 -2.45
N GLY A 328 -4.68 19.14 -3.50
CA GLY A 328 -5.17 17.81 -3.87
C GLY A 328 -4.06 16.79 -4.15
N ASP A 329 -2.88 17.28 -4.56
CA ASP A 329 -1.71 16.46 -4.88
C ASP A 329 -0.47 17.04 -4.21
N VAL A 330 0.36 16.16 -3.66
CA VAL A 330 1.59 16.51 -2.94
C VAL A 330 2.76 15.77 -3.55
N TYR A 331 3.86 16.49 -3.75
CA TYR A 331 5.12 15.94 -4.23
C TYR A 331 6.10 15.85 -3.07
N TRP A 332 6.46 14.63 -2.66
CA TRP A 332 7.48 14.42 -1.65
C TRP A 332 8.84 14.25 -2.32
N ILE A 333 9.75 15.18 -2.06
CA ILE A 333 11.09 15.19 -2.66
C ILE A 333 12.11 14.88 -1.57
N LYS A 334 13.00 13.92 -1.84
CA LYS A 334 14.06 13.54 -0.90
C LYS A 334 15.20 14.58 -0.94
N LYS A 335 15.64 15.04 0.23
CA LYS A 335 16.77 15.96 0.39
C LYS A 335 18.12 15.37 -0.02
#